data_AF-A0A8H6VIF0-F1
#
_entry.id   AF-A0A8H6VIF0-F1
#
_cell.length_a   1.000
_cell.length_b   1.000
_cell.length_c   1.000
_cell.angle_alpha   90.00
_cell.angle_beta   90.00
_cell.angle_gamma   90.00
#
_symmetry.space_group_name_H-M   'P 1'
#
loop_
_entity.id
_entity.type
_entity.pdbx_description
1 polymer ?
#
loop_
_entity_poly.entity_id
_entity_poly.type
_entity_poly.pdbx_seq_one_letter_code
_entity_poly.pdbx_strand_id
1 'polypeptide(L)' 'MAMEWGCDKADELGLPAYLEGSPMGVGLYKKWTFDVVDELPWDARRFGYPDSLTHLCMKRAPRAPQV' A
#
# COMPACT_ATOMS: atom_id res chain seq x y z
N MET A 1 0.03 -2.63 16.47
CA MET A 1 0.24 -1.34 15.74
C MET A 1 -0.82 -1.19 14.63
N ALA A 2 -1.08 0.00 14.06
CA ALA A 2 -2.20 0.21 13.11
C ALA A 2 -2.18 -0.70 11.86
N MET A 3 -1.00 -0.95 11.26
CA MET A 3 -0.84 -1.85 10.12
C MET A 3 -1.21 -3.30 10.45
N GLU A 4 -0.76 -3.77 11.60
CA GLU A 4 -1.02 -5.12 12.11
C GLU A 4 -2.51 -5.36 12.28
N TRP A 5 -3.18 -4.49 13.04
CA TRP A 5 -4.62 -4.58 13.25
C TRP A 5 -5.41 -4.56 11.93
N GLY A 6 -5.06 -3.66 11.00
CA GLY A 6 -5.75 -3.55 9.71
C GLY A 6 -5.56 -4.77 8.81
N CYS A 7 -4.33 -5.30 8.73
CA CYS A 7 -4.03 -6.49 7.93
C CYS A 7 -4.67 -7.73 8.55
N ASP A 8 -4.62 -7.89 9.86
CA ASP A 8 -5.24 -9.01 10.56
C ASP A 8 -6.76 -8.99 10.39
N LYS A 9 -7.39 -7.80 10.43
CA LYS A 9 -8.83 -7.70 10.18
C LYS A 9 -9.20 -8.01 8.72
N ALA A 10 -8.39 -7.58 7.76
CA ALA A 10 -8.57 -7.94 6.37
C ALA A 10 -8.45 -9.45 6.14
N ASP A 11 -7.50 -10.09 6.83
CA ASP A 11 -7.32 -11.55 6.81
C ASP A 11 -8.53 -12.29 7.41
N GLU A 12 -9.02 -11.86 8.57
CA GLU A 12 -10.20 -12.42 9.24
C GLU A 12 -11.45 -12.39 8.32
N LEU A 13 -11.60 -11.30 7.56
CA LEU A 13 -12.73 -11.11 6.65
C LEU A 13 -12.49 -11.75 5.26
N GLY A 14 -11.29 -12.28 4.98
CA GLY A 14 -10.94 -12.80 3.67
C GLY A 14 -10.95 -11.73 2.57
N LEU A 15 -10.64 -10.47 2.91
CA LEU A 15 -10.69 -9.34 1.98
C LEU A 15 -9.29 -8.90 1.53
N PRO A 16 -9.11 -8.57 0.24
CA PRO A 16 -7.90 -7.89 -0.20
C PRO A 16 -7.82 -6.48 0.38
N ALA A 17 -6.59 -6.03 0.66
CA ALA A 17 -6.33 -4.67 1.10
C ALA A 17 -5.68 -3.86 -0.04
N TYR A 18 -6.07 -2.60 -0.17
CA TYR A 18 -5.52 -1.65 -1.14
C TYR A 18 -5.07 -0.38 -0.43
N LEU A 19 -3.94 0.18 -0.87
CA LEU A 19 -3.48 1.49 -0.44
C LEU A 19 -2.71 2.22 -1.54
N GLU A 20 -2.56 3.51 -1.35
CA GLU A 20 -1.64 4.35 -2.09
C GLU A 20 -0.40 4.59 -1.22
N GLY A 21 0.77 4.19 -1.71
CA GLY A 21 2.03 4.33 -1.01
C GLY A 21 2.87 5.46 -1.57
N SER A 22 3.22 6.44 -0.73
CA SER A 22 4.25 7.43 -1.08
C SER A 22 5.61 6.74 -1.23
N PRO A 23 6.58 7.35 -1.97
CA PRO A 23 7.92 6.77 -2.14
C PRO A 23 8.58 6.34 -0.82
N MET A 24 8.38 7.13 0.24
CA MET A 24 8.91 6.86 1.58
C MET A 24 8.20 5.68 2.28
N GLY A 25 6.89 5.50 2.03
CA GLY A 25 6.06 4.48 2.67
C GLY A 25 6.15 3.11 2.02
N VAL A 26 6.46 3.03 0.71
CA VAL A 26 6.48 1.77 -0.06
C VAL A 26 7.32 0.67 0.61
N GLY A 27 8.48 1.02 1.16
CA GLY A 27 9.33 0.05 1.87
C GLY A 27 8.68 -0.56 3.10
N LEU A 28 7.82 0.18 3.81
CA LEU A 28 7.03 -0.34 4.93
C LEU A 28 5.95 -1.29 4.42
N TYR A 29 5.18 -0.90 3.41
CA TYR A 29 4.05 -1.71 2.92
C TYR A 29 4.49 -3.04 2.30
N LYS A 30 5.65 -3.08 1.64
CA LYS A 30 6.24 -4.34 1.15
C LYS A 30 6.49 -5.35 2.26
N LYS A 31 6.86 -4.91 3.48
CA LYS A 31 7.03 -5.82 4.65
C LYS A 31 5.70 -6.45 5.09
N TRP A 32 4.59 -5.80 4.76
CA TRP A 32 3.24 -6.29 4.99
C TRP A 32 2.65 -7.01 3.77
N THR A 33 3.48 -7.49 2.83
CA THR A 33 3.03 -8.25 1.64
C THR A 33 2.11 -7.47 0.69
N PHE A 34 2.25 -6.15 0.64
CA PHE A 34 1.65 -5.36 -0.42
C PHE A 34 2.58 -5.32 -1.63
N ASP A 35 2.03 -5.69 -2.79
CA ASP A 35 2.69 -5.61 -4.08
C ASP A 35 2.25 -4.34 -4.82
N VAL A 36 3.17 -3.73 -5.56
CA VAL A 36 2.86 -2.61 -6.45
C VAL A 36 2.06 -3.16 -7.63
N VAL A 37 0.90 -2.57 -7.89
CA VAL A 37 0.02 -2.96 -9.00
C VAL A 37 -0.12 -1.87 -10.05
N ASP A 38 0.17 -0.61 -9.71
CA ASP A 38 0.16 0.51 -10.65
C ASP A 38 0.92 1.72 -10.07
N GLU A 39 1.15 2.73 -10.90
CA GLU A 39 1.65 4.05 -10.49
C GLU A 39 0.57 5.10 -10.72
N LEU A 40 0.39 6.01 -9.75
CA LEU A 40 -0.55 7.11 -9.96
C LEU A 40 0.04 8.14 -10.93
N PRO A 41 -0.75 8.67 -11.88
CA PRO A 41 -0.32 9.71 -12.81
C PRO A 41 -0.27 11.09 -12.12
N TRP A 42 0.44 11.17 -11.00
CA TRP A 42 0.62 12.35 -10.19
C TRP A 42 2.09 12.79 -10.20
N ASP A 43 2.31 14.10 -10.32
CA ASP A 43 3.64 14.70 -10.33
C ASP A 43 3.60 15.98 -9.51
N ALA A 44 4.21 15.95 -8.32
CA ALA A 44 4.23 17.07 -7.39
C ALA A 44 4.97 18.30 -7.94
N ARG A 45 5.86 18.12 -8.93
CA ARG A 45 6.60 19.23 -9.58
C ARG A 45 5.66 20.20 -10.27
N ARG A 46 4.49 19.72 -10.72
CA ARG A 46 3.42 20.56 -11.30
C ARG A 46 2.82 21.53 -10.29
N PHE A 47 3.11 21.35 -9.00
CA PHE A 47 2.60 22.13 -7.88
C PHE A 47 3.70 22.82 -7.08
N GLY A 48 4.93 22.93 -7.62
CA GLY A 48 6.03 23.67 -7.00
C GLY A 48 6.92 22.87 -6.04
N TYR A 49 6.79 21.55 -6.00
CA TYR A 49 7.70 20.67 -5.25
C TYR A 49 8.96 20.33 -6.09
N PRO A 50 10.10 20.04 -5.45
CA PRO A 50 11.34 19.70 -6.16
C PRO A 50 11.31 18.30 -6.81
N ASP A 51 10.60 17.35 -6.19
CA ASP A 51 10.53 15.96 -6.61
C ASP A 51 9.15 15.59 -7.15
N SER A 52 9.05 14.58 -8.01
CA SER A 52 7.74 14.12 -8.53
C SER A 52 6.87 13.48 -7.46
N LEU A 53 7.50 12.93 -6.42
CA LEU A 53 6.89 12.20 -5.30
C LEU A 53 5.97 11.06 -5.78
N THR A 54 6.28 10.38 -6.89
CA THR A 54 5.42 9.35 -7.50
C THR A 54 4.80 8.37 -6.49
N HIS A 55 3.48 8.37 -6.37
CA HIS A 55 2.75 7.47 -5.48
C HIS A 55 2.40 6.16 -6.20
N LEU A 56 2.46 5.05 -5.47
CA LEU A 56 2.24 3.72 -6.00
C LEU A 56 0.91 3.15 -5.49
N CYS A 57 0.13 2.60 -6.40
CA CYS A 57 -1.03 1.78 -6.08
C CYS A 57 -0.53 0.41 -5.61
N MET A 58 -0.91 -0.02 -4.41
CA MET A 58 -0.44 -1.28 -3.84
C MET A 58 -1.61 -2.14 -3.37
N LYS A 59 -1.53 -3.45 -3.62
CA LYS A 59 -2.53 -4.44 -3.19
C LYS A 59 -1.88 -5.58 -2.43
N ARG A 60 -2.64 -6.13 -1.49
CA ARG A 60 -2.32 -7.32 -0.73
C ARG A 60 -3.50 -8.28 -0.77
N ALA A 61 -3.23 -9.56 -1.02
CA ALA A 61 -4.22 -10.61 -0.83
C ALA A 61 -4.35 -10.97 0.68
N PRO A 62 -5.54 -11.36 1.15
CA PRO A 62 -5.69 -11.87 2.51
C PRO A 62 -4.87 -13.14 2.69
N ARG A 63 -4.34 -13.39 3.89
CA ARG A 63 -3.77 -14.70 4.26
C ARG A 63 -4.88 -15.74 4.21
N ALA A 64 -4.55 -16.96 3.77
CA ALA A 64 -5.50 -18.07 3.79
C ALA A 64 -6.05 -18.25 5.22
N PRO A 65 -7.35 -18.52 5.39
CA PRO A 65 -7.92 -18.76 6.72
C PRO A 65 -7.16 -19.91 7.37
N GLN A 66 -6.63 -19.67 8.56
CA GLN A 66 -6.04 -20.72 9.39
C GLN A 66 -7.20 -21.57 9.91
N VAL A 67 -7.50 -22.64 9.19
CA VAL A 67 -8.44 -23.71 9.60
C VAL A 67 -7.89 -24.52 10.75
#